data_AF-A0A2G5NV57-F1
#
_entry.id   AF-A0A2G5NV57-F1
#
_cell.length_a   1.000
_cell.length_b   1.000
_cell.length_c   1.000
_cell.angle_alpha   90.00
_cell.angle_beta   90.00
_cell.angle_gamma   90.00
#
_symmetry.space_group_name_H-M   'P 1'
#
loop_
_entity.id
_entity.type
_entity.pdbx_description
1 polymer ?
#
loop_
_entity_poly.entity_id
_entity_poly.type
_entity_poly.pdbx_seq_one_letter_code
_entity_poly.pdbx_strand_id
1 'polypeptide(L)'
;MEIKDIYFERGIISPSDLDIDNVAAAFNISLFKNWDVDVHVKSEDIDIIMLRANDLYTMNETFFHEFAHVLRHGHTHINESYRKYCEGQANNLMYELAVPEFMITDPCIDYKYIQENFNVSKEFALKRIDQLKNKINMKWSS
;
A
#
# COMPACT_ATOMS: atom_id res chain seq x y z
N MET A 1 0.42 -7.16 -14.08
CA MET A 1 -0.88 -6.52 -13.84
C MET A 1 -0.57 -5.17 -13.20
N GLU A 2 -0.96 -4.07 -13.84
CA GLU A 2 -0.64 -2.73 -13.34
C GLU A 2 -1.62 -2.35 -12.23
N ILE A 3 -1.15 -1.65 -11.18
CA ILE A 3 -2.01 -1.22 -10.06
C ILE A 3 -3.19 -0.38 -10.54
N LYS A 4 -2.98 0.43 -11.58
CA LYS A 4 -4.01 1.25 -12.21
C LYS A 4 -5.22 0.41 -12.65
N ASP A 5 -4.99 -0.69 -13.36
CA ASP A 5 -6.06 -1.52 -13.91
C ASP A 5 -6.87 -2.17 -12.78
N ILE A 6 -6.15 -2.72 -11.79
CA ILE A 6 -6.77 -3.38 -10.61
C ILE A 6 -7.68 -2.41 -9.85
N TYR A 7 -7.21 -1.18 -9.66
CA TYR A 7 -7.94 -0.13 -8.94
C TYR A 7 -9.13 0.36 -9.77
N PHE A 8 -8.97 0.59 -11.07
CA PHE A 8 -10.06 1.03 -11.95
C PHE A 8 -11.18 0.00 -12.06
N GLU A 9 -10.86 -1.29 -12.17
CA GLU A 9 -11.85 -2.38 -12.15
C GLU A 9 -12.70 -2.40 -10.88
N ARG A 10 -12.18 -1.83 -9.78
CA ARG A 10 -12.80 -1.77 -8.46
C ARG A 10 -13.35 -0.40 -8.10
N GLY A 11 -13.33 0.55 -9.03
CA GLY A 11 -13.83 1.91 -8.82
C GLY A 11 -12.95 2.80 -7.93
N ILE A 12 -11.68 2.42 -7.70
CA ILE A 12 -10.70 3.23 -6.96
C ILE A 12 -9.97 4.10 -7.98
N ILE A 13 -10.33 5.39 -8.07
CA ILE A 13 -9.89 6.26 -9.17
C ILE A 13 -9.07 7.45 -8.66
N SER A 14 -9.36 7.93 -7.45
CA SER A 14 -8.81 9.14 -6.85
C SER A 14 -8.17 8.86 -5.49
N PRO A 15 -7.31 9.77 -4.98
CA PRO A 15 -6.69 9.61 -3.66
C PRO A 15 -7.70 9.43 -2.52
N SER A 16 -8.86 10.08 -2.59
CA SER A 16 -9.92 9.92 -1.58
C SER A 16 -10.54 8.51 -1.56
N ASP A 17 -10.43 7.76 -2.66
CA ASP A 17 -10.89 6.37 -2.72
C ASP A 17 -9.90 5.40 -2.01
N LEU A 18 -8.71 5.87 -1.64
CA LEU A 18 -7.69 5.10 -0.91
C LEU A 18 -7.91 5.08 0.60
N ASP A 19 -9.09 5.50 1.07
CA ASP A 19 -9.52 5.19 2.42
C ASP A 19 -9.48 3.67 2.67
N ILE A 20 -8.89 3.26 3.79
CA ILE A 20 -8.62 1.84 4.05
C ILE A 20 -9.89 1.00 4.18
N ASP A 21 -11.02 1.57 4.61
CA ASP A 21 -12.30 0.85 4.64
C ASP A 21 -12.83 0.64 3.22
N ASN A 22 -12.70 1.66 2.36
CA ASN A 22 -13.11 1.56 0.96
C ASN A 22 -12.26 0.54 0.20
N VAL A 23 -10.93 0.60 0.35
CA VAL A 23 -10.02 -0.38 -0.28
C VAL A 23 -10.31 -1.78 0.25
N ALA A 24 -10.47 -1.97 1.55
CA ALA A 24 -10.80 -3.28 2.10
C ALA A 24 -12.10 -3.85 1.50
N ALA A 25 -13.17 -3.05 1.44
CA ALA A 25 -14.44 -3.45 0.86
C ALA A 25 -14.31 -3.81 -0.63
N ALA A 26 -13.59 -3.01 -1.42
CA ALA A 26 -13.39 -3.21 -2.85
C ALA A 26 -12.61 -4.49 -3.18
N PHE A 27 -11.81 -5.00 -2.24
CA PHE A 27 -11.04 -6.24 -2.38
C PHE A 27 -11.60 -7.42 -1.58
N ASN A 28 -12.81 -7.30 -1.01
CA ASN A 28 -13.43 -8.33 -0.17
C ASN A 28 -12.56 -8.73 1.04
N ILE A 29 -11.92 -7.73 1.66
CA ILE A 29 -11.07 -7.89 2.83
C ILE A 29 -11.88 -7.53 4.08
N SER A 30 -11.86 -8.41 5.07
CA SER A 30 -12.42 -8.12 6.39
C SER A 30 -11.40 -7.35 7.23
N LEU A 31 -11.63 -6.05 7.40
CA LEU A 31 -10.74 -5.15 8.13
C LEU A 31 -11.18 -4.98 9.59
N PHE A 32 -10.30 -5.32 10.53
CA PHE A 32 -10.47 -5.09 11.95
C PHE A 32 -9.46 -4.05 12.44
N LYS A 33 -9.94 -2.97 13.03
CA LYS A 33 -9.11 -1.89 13.58
C LYS A 33 -9.05 -2.01 15.10
N ASN A 34 -8.02 -1.44 15.71
CA ASN A 34 -7.81 -1.42 17.16
C ASN A 34 -7.65 -2.82 17.77
N TRP A 35 -6.95 -3.70 17.07
CA TRP A 35 -6.60 -5.03 17.55
C TRP A 35 -5.28 -5.05 18.33
N ASP A 36 -4.96 -6.16 18.97
CA ASP A 36 -3.71 -6.28 19.75
C ASP A 36 -2.48 -6.50 18.86
N VAL A 37 -2.66 -6.90 17.61
CA VAL A 37 -1.58 -7.24 16.66
C VAL A 37 -1.89 -6.73 15.26
N ASP A 38 -0.83 -6.40 14.52
CA ASP A 38 -0.89 -6.21 13.07
C ASP A 38 -0.71 -7.58 12.41
N VAL A 39 -1.73 -8.05 11.70
CA VAL A 39 -1.68 -9.37 11.04
C VAL A 39 -2.62 -9.45 9.84
N HIS A 40 -2.10 -10.02 8.75
CA HIS A 40 -2.90 -10.61 7.68
C HIS A 40 -3.11 -12.11 7.91
N VAL A 41 -4.37 -12.55 7.77
CA VAL A 41 -4.75 -13.97 7.83
C VAL A 41 -5.67 -14.27 6.65
N LYS A 42 -5.40 -15.37 5.93
CA LYS A 42 -6.34 -15.89 4.93
C LYS A 42 -7.20 -16.99 5.55
N SER A 43 -8.52 -16.84 5.49
CA SER A 43 -9.49 -17.84 5.93
C SER A 43 -10.39 -18.22 4.77
N GLU A 44 -10.24 -19.46 4.28
CA GLU A 44 -10.92 -19.96 3.06
C GLU A 44 -10.72 -19.00 1.87
N ASP A 45 -11.77 -18.25 1.52
CA ASP A 45 -11.85 -17.32 0.39
C ASP A 45 -11.85 -15.84 0.83
N ILE A 46 -11.64 -15.55 2.12
CA ILE A 46 -11.64 -14.19 2.68
C ILE A 46 -10.27 -13.85 3.25
N ASP A 47 -9.74 -12.71 2.81
CA ASP A 47 -8.58 -12.09 3.42
C ASP A 47 -9.01 -11.25 4.63
N ILE A 48 -8.33 -11.44 5.75
CA ILE A 48 -8.59 -10.72 7.00
C ILE A 48 -7.35 -9.90 7.31
N ILE A 49 -7.52 -8.59 7.49
CA ILE A 49 -6.47 -7.70 7.96
C ILE A 49 -6.88 -7.17 9.33
N MET A 50 -6.04 -7.39 10.34
CA MET A 50 -6.20 -6.83 11.67
C MET A 50 -5.08 -5.82 11.90
N LEU A 51 -5.45 -4.61 12.32
CA LEU A 51 -4.52 -3.51 12.55
C LEU A 51 -4.60 -3.06 14.00
N ARG A 52 -3.44 -2.81 14.60
CA ARG A 52 -3.34 -2.20 15.92
C ARG A 52 -3.74 -0.73 15.88
N ALA A 53 -4.38 -0.28 16.96
CA ALA A 53 -4.66 1.14 17.20
C ALA A 53 -3.35 1.91 17.38
N ASN A 54 -2.91 2.61 16.34
CA ASN A 54 -1.82 3.57 16.42
C ASN A 54 -2.39 4.97 16.11
N ASP A 55 -1.75 5.72 15.24
CA ASP A 55 -2.27 6.93 14.62
C ASP A 55 -2.74 6.66 13.17
N LEU A 56 -3.38 7.65 12.55
CA LEU A 56 -3.91 7.55 11.19
C LEU A 56 -2.84 7.14 10.17
N TYR A 57 -1.66 7.76 10.21
CA TYR A 57 -0.62 7.53 9.21
C TYR A 57 -0.03 6.13 9.36
N THR A 58 0.35 5.75 10.58
CA THR A 58 0.87 4.40 10.85
C THR A 58 -0.15 3.33 10.47
N MET A 59 -1.43 3.52 10.80
CA MET A 59 -2.47 2.54 10.47
C MET A 59 -2.66 2.40 8.95
N ASN A 60 -2.66 3.50 8.19
CA ASN A 60 -2.75 3.45 6.74
C ASN A 60 -1.54 2.76 6.11
N GLU A 61 -0.33 3.09 6.57
CA GLU A 61 0.89 2.47 6.07
C GLU A 61 0.92 0.96 6.34
N THR A 62 0.54 0.54 7.55
CA THR A 62 0.41 -0.87 7.91
C THR A 62 -0.66 -1.56 7.07
N PHE A 63 -1.82 -0.93 6.85
CA PHE A 63 -2.85 -1.49 5.98
C PHE A 63 -2.32 -1.77 4.58
N PHE A 64 -1.65 -0.80 3.95
CA PHE A 64 -1.12 -0.98 2.60
C PHE A 64 0.04 -1.99 2.54
N HIS A 65 0.77 -2.17 3.64
CA HIS A 65 1.75 -3.26 3.78
C HIS A 65 1.07 -4.63 3.79
N GLU A 66 0.06 -4.85 4.64
CA GLU A 66 -0.68 -6.11 4.69
C GLU A 66 -1.46 -6.36 3.39
N PHE A 67 -2.00 -5.31 2.78
CA PHE A 67 -2.66 -5.39 1.49
C PHE A 67 -1.69 -5.79 0.36
N ALA A 68 -0.42 -5.38 0.44
CA ALA A 68 0.61 -5.87 -0.47
C ALA A 68 0.84 -7.38 -0.31
N HIS A 69 0.73 -7.94 0.90
CA HIS A 69 0.79 -9.39 1.12
C HIS A 69 -0.41 -10.10 0.50
N VAL A 70 -1.62 -9.55 0.66
CA VAL A 70 -2.86 -10.06 0.02
C VAL A 70 -2.66 -10.20 -1.50
N LEU A 71 -2.28 -9.12 -2.18
CA LEU A 71 -2.15 -9.12 -3.64
C LEU A 71 -1.06 -10.05 -4.17
N ARG A 72 -0.03 -10.32 -3.38
CA ARG A 72 1.10 -11.17 -3.78
C ARG A 72 0.90 -12.65 -3.53
N HIS A 73 -0.10 -13.05 -2.74
CA HIS A 73 -0.34 -14.45 -2.34
C HIS A 73 0.96 -15.19 -1.93
N GLY A 74 1.78 -14.56 -1.08
CA GLY A 74 3.08 -15.11 -0.67
C GLY A 74 2.98 -16.04 0.54
N HIS A 75 3.53 -17.26 0.44
CA HIS A 75 3.65 -18.16 1.59
C HIS A 75 4.88 -17.78 2.44
N THR A 76 4.69 -17.20 3.61
CA THR A 76 5.78 -16.75 4.52
C THR A 76 6.45 -17.89 5.31
N HIS A 77 6.02 -19.14 5.11
CA HIS A 77 6.37 -20.28 5.98
C HIS A 77 7.54 -21.15 5.49
N ILE A 78 8.26 -20.76 4.44
CA ILE A 78 9.20 -21.68 3.75
C ILE A 78 10.65 -21.61 4.29
N ASN A 79 11.16 -20.42 4.67
CA ASN A 79 12.39 -20.20 5.49
C ASN A 79 12.62 -18.69 5.76
N GLU A 80 13.54 -18.33 6.66
CA GLU A 80 13.81 -16.92 7.07
C GLU A 80 14.27 -16.03 5.90
N SER A 81 15.15 -16.53 5.03
CA SER A 81 15.65 -15.77 3.87
C SER A 81 14.53 -15.45 2.89
N TYR A 82 13.66 -16.41 2.62
CA TYR A 82 12.49 -16.25 1.77
C TYR A 82 11.45 -15.31 2.39
N ARG A 83 11.27 -15.38 3.72
CA ARG A 83 10.43 -14.43 4.45
C ARG A 83 10.96 -13.01 4.29
N LYS A 84 12.24 -12.75 4.57
CA LYS A 84 12.86 -11.42 4.38
C LYS A 84 12.72 -10.91 2.94
N TYR A 85 12.86 -11.80 1.96
CA TYR A 85 12.60 -11.46 0.57
C TYR A 85 11.14 -11.02 0.35
N CYS A 86 10.16 -11.80 0.81
CA CYS A 86 8.73 -11.48 0.70
C CYS A 86 8.38 -10.16 1.42
N GLU A 87 8.94 -9.91 2.60
CA GLU A 87 8.76 -8.65 3.35
C GLU A 87 9.32 -7.45 2.58
N GLY A 88 10.55 -7.55 2.06
CA GLY A 88 11.15 -6.47 1.27
C GLY A 88 10.36 -6.17 -0.01
N GLN A 89 9.79 -7.21 -0.58
CA GLN A 89 8.94 -7.18 -1.75
C GLN A 89 7.56 -6.54 -1.48
N ALA A 90 6.91 -6.88 -0.36
CA ALA A 90 5.68 -6.23 0.10
C ALA A 90 5.94 -4.75 0.45
N ASN A 91 7.04 -4.46 1.14
CA ASN A 91 7.48 -3.10 1.45
C ASN A 91 7.71 -2.24 0.20
N ASN A 92 8.15 -2.81 -0.91
CA ASN A 92 8.29 -2.04 -2.15
C ASN A 92 6.92 -1.76 -2.79
N LEU A 93 6.03 -2.76 -2.78
CA LEU A 93 4.70 -2.67 -3.37
C LEU A 93 3.77 -1.71 -2.60
N MET A 94 3.87 -1.66 -1.26
CA MET A 94 3.01 -0.82 -0.42
C MET A 94 3.07 0.67 -0.82
N TYR A 95 4.23 1.16 -1.27
CA TYR A 95 4.39 2.54 -1.73
C TYR A 95 3.56 2.85 -2.98
N GLU A 96 3.48 1.89 -3.90
CA GLU A 96 2.68 2.04 -5.12
C GLU A 96 1.18 1.84 -4.86
N LEU A 97 0.83 1.02 -3.88
CA LEU A 97 -0.57 0.83 -3.47
C LEU A 97 -1.12 2.03 -2.70
N ALA A 98 -0.34 2.56 -1.75
CA ALA A 98 -0.72 3.69 -0.91
C ALA A 98 -0.64 5.02 -1.66
N VAL A 99 0.30 5.16 -2.61
CA VAL A 99 0.50 6.38 -3.39
C VAL A 99 0.72 6.03 -4.87
N PRO A 100 -0.35 5.66 -5.60
CA PRO A 100 -0.26 5.27 -7.00
C PRO A 100 0.18 6.44 -7.88
N GLU A 101 1.14 6.20 -8.79
CA GLU A 101 1.68 7.24 -9.68
C GLU A 101 0.59 7.91 -10.52
N PHE A 102 -0.39 7.14 -10.98
CA PHE A 102 -1.46 7.65 -11.84
C PHE A 102 -2.46 8.59 -11.13
N MET A 103 -2.47 8.60 -9.79
CA MET A 103 -3.31 9.49 -8.98
C MET A 103 -2.62 10.80 -8.62
N ILE A 104 -1.34 10.95 -8.95
CA ILE A 104 -0.57 12.17 -8.72
C ILE A 104 -0.82 13.13 -9.87
N THR A 105 -1.54 14.22 -9.58
CA THR A 105 -1.92 15.21 -10.59
C THR A 105 -1.08 16.48 -10.56
N ASP A 106 -0.41 16.76 -9.42
CA ASP A 106 0.43 17.94 -9.27
C ASP A 106 1.84 17.69 -9.83
N PRO A 107 2.33 18.46 -10.82
CA PRO A 107 3.69 18.33 -11.33
C PRO A 107 4.77 18.78 -10.34
N CYS A 108 4.41 19.57 -9.32
CA CYS A 108 5.28 20.12 -8.29
C CYS A 108 5.13 19.37 -6.95
N ILE A 109 5.04 18.04 -6.98
CA ILE A 109 4.87 17.24 -5.77
C ILE A 109 5.91 17.54 -4.69
N ASP A 110 5.42 17.78 -3.47
CA ASP A 110 6.22 17.78 -2.26
C ASP A 110 5.65 16.77 -1.25
N TYR A 111 6.34 16.63 -0.10
CA TYR A 111 5.91 15.67 0.91
C TYR A 111 4.54 16.04 1.51
N LYS A 112 4.17 17.32 1.54
CA LYS A 112 2.89 17.77 2.12
C LYS A 112 1.75 17.38 1.21
N TYR A 113 1.90 17.60 -0.11
CA TYR A 113 0.93 17.14 -1.10
C TYR A 113 0.66 15.63 -0.94
N ILE A 114 1.70 14.80 -0.85
CA ILE A 114 1.54 13.36 -0.67
C ILE A 114 0.89 13.03 0.67
N GLN A 115 1.38 13.62 1.76
CA GLN A 115 0.84 13.38 3.11
C GLN A 115 -0.66 13.75 3.20
N GLU A 116 -1.05 14.90 2.66
CA GLU A 116 -2.42 15.41 2.74
C GLU A 116 -3.42 14.64 1.86
N ASN A 117 -3.00 14.21 0.66
CA ASN A 117 -3.89 13.51 -0.28
C ASN A 117 -3.97 12.01 -0.02
N PHE A 118 -2.92 11.40 0.54
CA PHE A 118 -2.81 9.94 0.69
C PHE A 118 -2.76 9.48 2.15
N ASN A 119 -2.82 10.40 3.11
CA ASN A 119 -2.83 10.10 4.55
C ASN A 119 -1.68 9.17 4.99
N VAL A 120 -0.46 9.51 4.60
CA VAL A 120 0.78 8.80 4.97
C VAL A 120 1.73 9.73 5.71
N SER A 121 2.68 9.19 6.48
CA SER A 121 3.68 9.98 7.19
C SER A 121 4.60 10.75 6.23
N LYS A 122 5.25 11.78 6.76
CA LYS A 122 6.28 12.54 6.05
C LYS A 122 7.40 11.63 5.54
N GLU A 123 7.86 10.69 6.36
CA GLU A 123 8.93 9.75 6.04
C GLU A 123 8.54 8.87 4.84
N PHE A 124 7.30 8.36 4.85
CA PHE A 124 6.76 7.57 3.74
C PHE A 124 6.63 8.41 2.47
N ALA A 125 6.09 9.62 2.57
CA ALA A 125 5.95 10.57 1.47
C ALA A 125 7.30 10.90 0.80
N LEU A 126 8.32 11.22 1.61
CA LEU A 126 9.66 11.52 1.10
C LEU A 126 10.27 10.33 0.35
N LYS A 127 10.11 9.12 0.89
CA LYS A 127 10.60 7.90 0.23
C LYS A 127 9.86 7.61 -1.07
N ARG A 128 8.54 7.84 -1.12
CA ARG A 128 7.76 7.69 -2.35
C ARG A 128 8.23 8.68 -3.43
N ILE A 129 8.46 9.93 -3.06
CA ILE A 129 8.96 10.96 -3.99
C ILE A 129 10.32 10.54 -4.58
N ASP A 130 11.22 9.99 -3.77
CA ASP A 130 12.51 9.48 -4.23
C ASP A 130 12.34 8.33 -5.24
N GLN A 131 11.45 7.36 -4.96
CA GLN A 131 11.14 6.28 -5.89
C GLN A 131 10.60 6.78 -7.24
N LEU A 132 9.72 7.78 -7.22
CA LEU A 132 9.15 8.38 -8.44
C LEU A 132 10.25 9.08 -9.26
N LYS A 133 11.13 9.85 -8.61
CA LYS A 133 12.28 10.51 -9.26
C LYS A 133 13.23 9.49 -9.90
N ASN A 134 13.55 8.41 -9.19
CA ASN A 134 14.42 7.36 -9.68
C ASN A 134 13.82 6.62 -10.89
N LYS A 135 12.50 6.37 -10.89
CA LYS A 135 11.77 5.79 -12.02
C LYS A 135 11.82 6.68 -13.26
N ILE A 136 11.69 7.99 -13.09
CA ILE A 136 11.86 8.96 -14.19
C ILE A 136 13.28 8.87 -14.73
N ASN A 137 14.31 9.01 -13.88
CA ASN A 137 15.71 8.99 -14.34
C ASN A 137 16.08 7.70 -15.12
N MET A 138 15.54 6.55 -14.71
CA MET A 138 15.73 5.29 -15.45
C MET A 138 15.08 5.30 -16.85
N LYS A 139 13.89 5.89 -17.00
CA LYS A 139 13.21 6.03 -18.31
C LYS A 139 13.98 6.92 -19.29
N TRP A 140 14.74 7.90 -18.81
CA TRP A 140 15.58 8.78 -19.66
C TRP A 140 16.98 8.22 -19.93
N SER A 141 17.36 7.12 -19.27
CA SER A 141 18.65 6.45 -19.43
C SER A 141 18.57 5.15 -20.26
N SER A 142 17.39 4.87 -20.84
CA SER A 142 17.07 3.68 -21.65
C SER A 142 16.71 4.08 -23.07
#